data_AF-A0A4S4C1V2-F1
#
_entry.id   AF-A0A4S4C1V2-F1
#
_cell.length_a   1.000
_cell.length_b   1.000
_cell.length_c   1.000
_cell.angle_alpha   90.00
_cell.angle_beta   90.00
_cell.angle_gamma   90.00
#
_symmetry.space_group_name_H-M   'P 1'
#
loop_
_entity.id
_entity.type
_entity.pdbx_description
1 polymer ?
#
loop_
_entity_poly.entity_id
_entity_poly.type
_entity_poly.pdbx_seq_one_letter_code
_entity_poly.pdbx_strand_id
1 'polypeptide(L)'
;MTLGDMLFLLIFLSPNFIVNGSLGEGLWKFGSILGFFGVLLPVLLFSIGTLKIGPGLATLLGAAELPAAIIASIVVLHESVSCTKVFGVLLILFGSAVPHNSYY
;
A
#
# COMPACT_ATOMS: atom_id res chain seq x y z
N MET A 1 0.64 5.08 -7.44
CA MET A 1 0.41 4.20 -8.61
C MET A 1 -0.24 5.01 -9.70
N THR A 2 0.41 5.12 -10.85
CA THR A 2 0.03 6.04 -11.93
C THR A 2 -0.21 5.27 -13.23
N LEU A 3 -0.55 5.97 -14.32
CA LEU A 3 -0.82 5.38 -15.65
C LEU A 3 0.20 4.32 -16.10
N GLY A 4 1.45 4.43 -15.65
CA GLY A 4 2.51 3.47 -15.96
C GLY A 4 2.23 2.06 -15.44
N ASP A 5 1.74 1.93 -14.20
CA ASP A 5 1.39 0.63 -13.61
C ASP A 5 0.22 -0.01 -14.37
N MET A 6 -0.77 0.80 -14.77
CA MET A 6 -1.89 0.35 -15.58
C MET A 6 -1.42 -0.16 -16.95
N LEU A 7 -0.58 0.62 -17.65
CA LEU A 7 -0.02 0.22 -18.94
C LEU A 7 0.82 -1.04 -18.83
N PHE A 8 1.67 -1.12 -17.81
CA PHE A 8 2.51 -2.29 -17.56
C PHE A 8 1.65 -3.54 -17.36
N LEU A 9 0.62 -3.46 -16.50
CA LEU A 9 -0.31 -4.57 -16.29
C LEU A 9 -1.08 -4.92 -17.55
N LEU A 10 -1.51 -3.96 -18.37
CA LEU A 10 -2.26 -4.25 -19.60
C LEU A 10 -1.41 -4.98 -20.66
N ILE A 11 -0.10 -4.70 -20.68
CA ILE A 11 0.86 -5.30 -21.62
C ILE A 11 1.28 -6.70 -21.14
N PHE A 12 1.65 -6.84 -19.87
CA PHE A 12 2.19 -8.10 -19.33
C PHE A 12 1.12 -9.06 -18.81
N LEU A 13 -0.01 -8.53 -18.34
CA LEU A 13 -1.16 -9.31 -17.91
C LEU A 13 -2.23 -9.23 -19.01
N SER A 14 -2.47 -10.34 -19.69
CA SER A 14 -3.44 -10.39 -20.78
C SER A 14 -4.81 -9.87 -20.32
N PRO A 15 -5.37 -8.80 -20.95
CA PRO A 15 -6.61 -8.16 -20.50
C PRO A 15 -7.87 -8.95 -20.90
N ASN A 16 -7.78 -10.28 -20.84
CA ASN A 16 -8.86 -11.21 -21.18
C ASN A 16 -10.13 -10.99 -20.36
N PHE A 17 -9.99 -10.42 -19.17
CA PHE A 17 -11.11 -10.12 -18.27
C PHE A 17 -12.12 -9.11 -18.86
N ILE A 18 -11.68 -8.26 -19.81
CA ILE A 18 -12.52 -7.29 -20.53
C ILE A 18 -13.36 -7.99 -21.61
N VAL A 19 -12.77 -8.96 -22.31
CA VAL A 19 -13.36 -9.59 -23.50
C VAL A 19 -14.20 -10.82 -23.13
N ASN A 20 -13.81 -11.57 -22.12
CA ASN A 20 -14.45 -12.84 -21.74
C ASN A 20 -15.72 -12.67 -20.88
N GLY A 21 -16.27 -11.45 -20.75
CA GLY A 21 -17.49 -11.20 -19.98
C GLY A 21 -17.34 -11.22 -18.45
N SER A 22 -16.23 -11.72 -17.91
CA SER A 22 -15.97 -11.81 -16.45
C SER A 22 -16.16 -10.50 -15.69
N LEU A 23 -15.91 -9.36 -16.37
CA LEU A 23 -16.14 -8.03 -15.83
C LEU A 23 -17.60 -7.83 -15.40
N GLY A 24 -18.54 -8.24 -16.27
CA GLY A 24 -19.98 -8.16 -16.03
C GLY A 24 -20.50 -9.20 -15.05
N GLU A 25 -19.80 -10.33 -14.92
CA GLU A 25 -20.13 -11.41 -13.96
C GLU A 25 -19.80 -11.06 -12.49
N GLY A 26 -19.35 -9.83 -12.23
CA GLY A 26 -19.18 -9.30 -10.87
C GLY A 26 -17.74 -8.99 -10.49
N LEU A 27 -16.77 -9.24 -11.37
CA LEU A 27 -15.37 -8.86 -11.15
C LEU A 27 -15.22 -7.35 -10.95
N TRP A 28 -16.07 -6.55 -11.60
CA TRP A 28 -16.10 -5.09 -11.41
C TRP A 28 -16.33 -4.66 -9.95
N LYS A 29 -17.08 -5.45 -9.16
CA LYS A 29 -17.36 -5.12 -7.75
C LYS A 29 -16.09 -5.21 -6.92
N PHE A 30 -15.34 -6.29 -7.10
CA PHE A 30 -14.05 -6.48 -6.43
C PHE A 30 -13.04 -5.43 -6.89
N GLY A 31 -12.96 -5.15 -8.19
CA GLY A 31 -12.09 -4.12 -8.74
C GLY A 31 -12.42 -2.72 -8.21
N SER A 32 -13.70 -2.38 -8.08
CA SER A 32 -14.14 -1.08 -7.57
C SER A 32 -13.80 -0.90 -6.09
N ILE A 33 -14.08 -1.91 -5.25
CA ILE A 33 -13.75 -1.88 -3.82
C ILE A 33 -12.24 -1.81 -3.63
N LEU A 34 -11.49 -2.65 -4.35
CA LEU A 34 -10.03 -2.70 -4.26
C LEU A 34 -9.39 -1.40 -4.76
N GLY A 35 -9.87 -0.83 -5.87
CA GLY A 35 -9.36 0.44 -6.38
C GLY A 35 -9.67 1.61 -5.44
N PHE A 36 -10.86 1.62 -4.83
CA PHE A 36 -11.25 2.67 -3.91
C PHE A 36 -10.47 2.61 -2.60
N PHE A 37 -10.49 1.47 -1.90
CA PHE A 37 -9.86 1.33 -0.58
C PHE A 37 -8.37 1.00 -0.64
N GLY A 38 -7.91 0.30 -1.68
CA GLY A 38 -6.51 -0.10 -1.83
C GLY A 38 -5.62 0.95 -2.50
N VAL A 39 -6.20 1.89 -3.26
CA VAL A 39 -5.41 2.89 -4.00
C VAL A 39 -5.91 4.31 -3.77
N LEU A 40 -7.15 4.63 -4.14
CA LEU A 40 -7.63 6.01 -4.16
C LEU A 40 -7.66 6.64 -2.77
N LEU A 41 -8.31 5.96 -1.81
CA LEU A 41 -8.48 6.50 -0.46
C LEU A 41 -7.14 6.63 0.29
N PRO A 42 -6.23 5.63 0.32
CA PRO A 42 -4.93 5.77 0.97
C PRO A 42 -4.08 6.89 0.37
N VAL A 43 -4.02 7.00 -0.97
CA VAL A 43 -3.24 8.04 -1.65
C VAL A 43 -3.76 9.43 -1.31
N LEU A 44 -5.09 9.63 -1.32
CA LEU A 44 -5.70 10.90 -0.96
C LEU A 44 -5.44 11.27 0.51
N LEU A 45 -5.67 10.34 1.43
CA LEU A 45 -5.46 10.56 2.86
C LEU A 45 -3.99 10.82 3.17
N PHE A 46 -3.07 10.08 2.57
CA PHE A 46 -1.64 10.30 2.72
C PHE A 46 -1.24 11.67 2.16
N SER A 47 -1.68 12.02 0.94
CA SER A 47 -1.35 13.32 0.34
C SER A 47 -1.88 14.51 1.14
N ILE A 48 -3.08 14.41 1.74
CA ILE A 48 -3.62 15.47 2.60
C ILE A 48 -2.88 15.49 3.94
N GLY A 49 -2.56 14.31 4.49
CA GLY A 49 -1.87 14.17 5.76
C GLY A 49 -0.45 14.72 5.73
N THR A 50 0.32 14.40 4.70
CA THR A 50 1.72 14.85 4.54
C THR A 50 1.85 16.36 4.38
N LEU A 51 0.83 17.06 3.87
CA LEU A 51 0.82 18.53 3.81
C LEU A 51 0.71 19.18 5.20
N LYS A 52 0.19 18.47 6.20
CA LYS A 52 -0.03 18.98 7.56
C LYS A 52 1.11 18.64 8.52
N ILE A 53 1.98 17.70 8.15
CA ILE A 53 3.10 17.22 8.96
C ILE A 53 4.40 17.51 8.25
N GLY A 54 5.47 17.82 8.99
CA GLY A 54 6.79 18.07 8.39
C GLY A 54 7.32 16.85 7.61
N PRO A 55 8.29 17.03 6.70
CA PRO A 55 8.79 15.97 5.80
C PRO A 55 9.36 14.76 6.56
N GLY A 56 9.93 14.95 7.75
CA GLY A 56 10.39 13.86 8.60
C GLY A 56 9.25 12.96 9.10
N LEU A 57 8.17 13.56 9.62
CA LEU A 57 6.97 12.83 10.06
C LEU A 57 6.24 12.17 8.88
N ALA A 58 6.22 12.83 7.71
CA ALA A 58 5.68 12.24 6.48
C ALA A 58 6.44 10.96 6.07
N THR A 59 7.76 10.94 6.24
CA THR A 59 8.59 9.77 5.95
C THR A 59 8.29 8.62 6.91
N LEU A 60 8.15 8.92 8.21
CA LEU A 60 7.79 7.95 9.23
C LEU A 60 6.38 7.37 8.98
N LEU A 61 5.43 8.23 8.59
CA LEU A 61 4.06 7.84 8.26
C LEU A 61 4.02 6.90 7.05
N GLY A 62 4.87 7.12 6.04
CA GLY A 62 5.03 6.20 4.91
C GLY A 62 5.62 4.85 5.33
N ALA A 63 6.66 4.85 6.19
CA ALA A 63 7.23 3.61 6.72
C ALA A 63 6.24 2.81 7.58
N ALA A 64 5.28 3.49 8.23
CA ALA A 64 4.25 2.86 9.05
C ALA A 64 3.21 2.04 8.27
N GLU A 65 3.21 2.11 6.93
CA GLU A 65 2.40 1.23 6.08
C GLU A 65 2.79 -0.25 6.25
N LEU A 66 4.08 -0.55 6.43
CA LEU A 66 4.57 -1.93 6.57
C LEU A 66 4.12 -2.62 7.88
N PRO A 67 4.21 -1.97 9.06
CA PRO A 67 3.57 -2.48 10.28
C PRO A 67 2.07 -2.74 10.11
N ALA A 68 1.36 -1.79 9.49
CA ALA A 68 -0.07 -1.94 9.25
C ALA A 68 -0.37 -3.16 8.35
N ALA A 69 0.44 -3.38 7.31
CA ALA A 69 0.34 -4.54 6.44
C ALA A 69 0.60 -5.86 7.19
N ILE A 70 1.61 -5.93 8.07
CA ILE A 70 1.86 -7.13 8.90
C ILE A 70 0.68 -7.42 9.82
N ILE A 71 0.14 -6.40 10.48
CA ILE A 71 -1.02 -6.56 11.37
C ILE A 71 -2.23 -7.06 10.57
N ALA A 72 -2.48 -6.48 9.39
CA ALA A 72 -3.55 -6.92 8.51
C ALA A 72 -3.35 -8.37 8.04
N SER A 73 -2.13 -8.78 7.68
CA SER A 73 -1.82 -10.17 7.33
C SER A 73 -2.13 -11.15 8.48
N ILE A 74 -1.80 -10.79 9.72
CA ILE A 74 -2.05 -11.67 10.89
C ILE A 74 -3.54 -11.68 11.25
N VAL A 75 -4.20 -10.53 11.26
CA VAL A 75 -5.58 -10.38 11.78
C VAL A 75 -6.63 -10.72 10.74
N VAL A 76 -6.44 -10.28 9.49
CA VAL A 76 -7.44 -10.42 8.41
C VAL A 76 -7.19 -11.68 7.59
N LEU A 77 -5.93 -11.94 7.21
CA LEU A 77 -5.59 -13.10 6.38
C LEU A 77 -5.22 -14.34 7.23
N HIS A 78 -5.06 -14.18 8.55
CA HIS A 78 -4.60 -15.25 9.45
C HIS A 78 -3.27 -15.88 9.02
N GLU A 79 -2.39 -15.10 8.37
CA GLU A 79 -1.10 -15.57 7.89
C GLU A 79 -0.07 -15.64 9.02
N SER A 80 0.76 -16.69 9.00
CA SER A 80 1.92 -16.79 9.87
C SER A 80 3.05 -15.89 9.37
N VAL A 81 3.37 -14.84 10.13
CA VAL A 81 4.45 -13.91 9.81
C VAL A 81 5.75 -14.39 10.45
N SER A 82 6.76 -14.64 9.62
CA SER A 82 8.10 -15.02 10.10
C SER A 82 8.79 -13.88 10.85
N CYS A 83 9.61 -14.21 11.84
CA CYS A 83 10.45 -13.26 12.58
C CYS A 83 11.29 -12.36 11.65
N THR A 84 11.72 -12.86 10.49
CA THR A 84 12.50 -12.08 9.53
C THR A 84 11.71 -10.89 8.96
N LYS A 85 10.41 -11.05 8.72
CA LYS A 85 9.55 -9.96 8.21
C LYS A 85 9.36 -8.88 9.28
N VAL A 86 9.11 -9.30 10.52
CA VAL A 86 8.98 -8.38 11.67
C VAL A 86 10.29 -7.61 11.89
N PHE A 87 11.43 -8.30 11.84
CA PHE A 87 12.74 -7.67 11.97
C PHE A 87 13.02 -6.66 10.86
N GLY A 88 12.68 -6.99 9.60
CA GLY A 88 12.81 -6.06 8.48
C GLY A 88 11.96 -4.80 8.67
N VAL A 89 10.73 -4.94 9.15
CA VAL A 89 9.86 -3.78 9.45
C VAL A 89 10.43 -2.91 10.57
N LEU A 90 10.96 -3.51 11.64
CA LEU A 90 11.63 -2.76 12.70
C LEU A 90 12.84 -1.99 12.15
N LEU A 91 13.67 -2.62 11.31
CA LEU A 91 14.81 -1.95 10.68
C LEU A 91 14.40 -0.73 9.83
N ILE A 92 13.32 -0.85 9.06
CA ILE A 92 12.82 0.26 8.23
C ILE A 92 12.25 1.39 9.10
N LEU A 93 11.51 1.06 10.16
CA LEU A 93 11.02 2.05 11.12
C LEU A 93 12.16 2.78 11.84
N PHE A 94 13.17 2.05 12.33
CA PHE A 94 14.35 2.66 12.95
C PHE A 94 15.13 3.51 11.96
N GLY A 95 15.39 2.98 10.76
CA GLY A 95 16.10 3.71 9.71
C GLY A 95 15.42 5.01 9.29
N SER A 96 14.09 5.04 9.26
CA SER A 96 13.32 6.27 8.97
C SER A 96 13.21 7.22 10.17
N ALA A 97 13.24 6.72 11.40
CA ALA A 97 13.18 7.53 12.62
C ALA A 97 14.50 8.25 12.96
N VAL A 98 15.66 7.61 12.71
CA VAL A 98 16.99 8.17 13.00
C VAL A 98 17.22 9.57 12.41
N PRO A 99 17.00 9.81 11.10
CA PRO A 99 17.20 11.14 10.53
C PRO A 99 16.23 12.17 11.11
N HIS A 100 15.00 11.79 11.46
CA HIS A 100 14.04 12.71 12.07
C HIS A 100 14.52 13.24 13.43
N ASN A 101 15.07 12.38 14.28
CA ASN A 101 15.56 12.76 15.61
C ASN A 101 16.85 13.60 15.57
N SER A 102 17.55 13.65 14.43
CA SER A 102 18.79 14.43 14.28
C SER A 102 18.56 15.90 13.89
N TYR A 103 17.33 16.29 13.56
CA TYR A 103 16.94 17.68 13.22
C TYR A 103 16.22 18.40 14.37
N TYR A 104 16.21 17.82 15.58
CA TYR A 104 15.75 18.43 16.83
C TYR A 104 16.89 18.46 17.85
#